data_AF-A7SX33-F1
#
_entry.id   AF-A7SX33-F1
#
_cell.length_a   1.000
_cell.length_b   1.000
_cell.length_c   1.000
_cell.angle_alpha   90.00
_cell.angle_beta   90.00
_cell.angle_gamma   90.00
#
_symmetry.space_group_name_H-M   'P 1'
#
loop_
_entity.id
_entity.type
_entity.pdbx_description
1 polymer ?
#
loop_
_entity_poly.entity_id
_entity_poly.type
_entity_poly.pdbx_seq_one_letter_code
_entity_poly.pdbx_strand_id
1 'polypeptide(L)'
;MAVQALSFYFRVAFAILLLQTITVCAEAGCSSQEVGISDSHVMPDNRFSATTIYDSRYHPYYARLNGSPGWCRKSSDTSGYLQIDLNAVFVVCAVATQGASYGTEWVTSYKVQFSMDNQAWSTYRETAGTDKVFTGNTDGTTVVKNTLAVPTMARFIRFVPLSHNRYPTMRVEVYGTKPDVCKSSLGLMDDVIPDSAMSASSGSASAGRLYGNSSWCSTSSSVSEYLQVDLGGVMTVSGVATQGSHGEEKWVKTYNLQYSGDGTRWLTYDAATSNDFNFTGNVNKNVAMIKWLSHPIRARYVRIKPLTWNSAICLRADLFGDIECSCESLALGLGDNRVPSASISASSNNANAVRARLGTTSGAWCAGSGDVSPYLQVDLGSSHMICAVATQGDPSADQWVQTYRIDCSDDGANWTSYRENNTTRKFNGNYDRNSVVRQVLYQAPAARYVRVVPISETGSKCLRLELYGHRLGSDCQSHAVGLQSTNMIPDHRFTSNSWYSSGYYPWYARLQTSKAWTPKAADIDNTYLQVDLGGTA
;
A
#
# COMPACT_ATOMS: atom_id res chain seq x y z
N MET A 1 -38.75 33.93 -17.48
CA MET A 1 -38.92 33.24 -16.18
C MET A 1 -38.85 31.71 -16.25
N ALA A 2 -38.75 31.05 -17.41
CA ALA A 2 -38.59 29.59 -17.49
C ALA A 2 -37.13 29.09 -17.50
N VAL A 3 -36.14 29.98 -17.71
CA VAL A 3 -34.71 29.59 -17.84
C VAL A 3 -33.95 29.59 -16.50
N GLN A 4 -34.47 30.27 -15.47
CA GLN A 4 -33.88 30.26 -14.13
C GLN A 4 -34.29 29.05 -13.27
N ALA A 5 -35.40 28.38 -13.60
CA ALA A 5 -35.87 27.20 -12.86
C ALA A 5 -35.09 25.91 -13.22
N LEU A 6 -34.61 25.76 -14.46
CA LEU A 6 -33.80 24.60 -14.87
C LEU A 6 -32.38 24.61 -14.25
N SER A 7 -31.82 25.78 -13.98
CA SER A 7 -30.49 25.93 -13.37
C SER A 7 -30.46 25.49 -11.90
N PHE A 8 -31.61 25.59 -11.20
CA PHE A 8 -31.71 25.20 -9.79
C PHE A 8 -31.91 23.67 -9.62
N TYR A 9 -32.68 23.03 -10.49
CA TYR A 9 -32.85 21.57 -10.48
C TYR A 9 -31.57 20.82 -10.89
N PHE A 10 -30.77 21.37 -11.80
CA PHE A 10 -29.49 20.76 -12.20
C PHE A 10 -28.40 20.86 -11.11
N ARG A 11 -28.44 21.89 -10.26
CA ARG A 11 -27.45 22.07 -9.17
C ARG A 11 -27.77 21.26 -7.91
N VAL A 12 -29.05 20.95 -7.66
CA VAL A 12 -29.45 20.10 -6.52
C VAL A 12 -29.29 18.61 -6.86
N ALA A 13 -29.53 18.19 -8.12
CA ALA A 13 -29.30 16.81 -8.53
C ALA A 13 -27.81 16.42 -8.57
N PHE A 14 -26.90 17.35 -8.90
CA PHE A 14 -25.45 17.09 -8.90
C PHE A 14 -24.84 17.04 -7.48
N ALA A 15 -25.45 17.72 -6.51
CA ALA A 15 -25.02 17.66 -5.11
C ALA A 15 -25.50 16.39 -4.39
N ILE A 16 -26.59 15.77 -4.85
CA ILE A 16 -27.14 14.53 -4.28
C ILE A 16 -26.53 13.28 -4.93
N LEU A 17 -25.96 13.37 -6.13
CA LEU A 17 -25.23 12.27 -6.78
C LEU A 17 -23.76 12.13 -6.36
N LEU A 18 -23.24 13.02 -5.49
CA LEU A 18 -21.85 13.01 -4.99
C LEU A 18 -21.71 12.45 -3.56
N LEU A 19 -22.78 11.89 -3.00
CA LEU A 19 -22.78 11.25 -1.67
C LEU A 19 -22.82 9.70 -1.71
N GLN A 20 -22.66 9.09 -2.87
CA GLN A 20 -22.44 7.64 -2.99
C GLN A 20 -21.18 7.36 -3.79
N THR A 21 -20.31 6.55 -3.20
CA THR A 21 -19.01 6.05 -3.71
C THR A 21 -17.79 6.97 -3.53
N ILE A 22 -17.52 7.41 -2.29
CA ILE A 22 -16.14 7.20 -1.79
C ILE A 22 -16.04 5.70 -1.47
N THR A 23 -15.99 4.89 -2.51
CA THR A 23 -15.41 3.57 -2.39
C THR A 23 -13.92 3.83 -2.45
N VAL A 24 -13.32 4.11 -1.30
CA VAL A 24 -11.89 3.79 -1.13
C VAL A 24 -11.76 2.38 -1.69
N CYS A 25 -10.81 2.15 -2.59
CA CYS A 25 -10.45 0.82 -3.02
C CYS A 25 -10.04 0.01 -1.77
N ALA A 26 -11.02 -0.50 -1.02
CA ALA A 26 -10.84 -1.68 -0.23
C ALA A 26 -10.44 -2.71 -1.27
N GLU A 27 -9.18 -3.11 -1.22
CA GLU A 27 -8.61 -4.19 -2.03
C GLU A 27 -9.69 -5.24 -2.23
N ALA A 28 -10.08 -5.49 -3.49
CA ALA A 28 -11.16 -6.41 -3.79
C ALA A 28 -10.80 -7.77 -3.15
N GLY A 29 -11.49 -8.14 -2.07
CA GLY A 29 -11.20 -9.34 -1.28
C GLY A 29 -10.69 -9.12 0.16
N CYS A 30 -10.41 -7.89 0.61
CA CYS A 30 -9.90 -7.64 1.98
C CYS A 30 -10.87 -8.13 3.07
N SER A 31 -12.18 -7.94 2.88
CA SER A 31 -13.18 -8.44 3.82
C SER A 31 -13.38 -9.95 3.78
N SER A 32 -12.82 -10.66 2.80
CA SER A 32 -12.88 -12.13 2.69
C SER A 32 -11.61 -12.85 3.15
N GLN A 33 -10.50 -12.14 3.33
CA GLN A 33 -9.23 -12.73 3.77
C GLN A 33 -9.19 -12.85 5.30
N GLU A 34 -9.08 -14.07 5.81
CA GLU A 34 -8.95 -14.33 7.25
C GLU A 34 -7.54 -13.99 7.73
N VAL A 35 -7.45 -13.32 8.88
CA VAL A 35 -6.17 -13.08 9.57
C VAL A 35 -5.62 -14.38 10.18
N GLY A 36 -6.50 -15.33 10.49
CA GLY A 36 -6.15 -16.66 10.98
C GLY A 36 -6.29 -16.80 12.49
N ILE A 37 -7.21 -16.07 13.13
CA ILE A 37 -7.51 -16.23 14.57
C ILE A 37 -8.01 -17.65 14.86
N SER A 38 -8.74 -18.25 13.93
CA SER A 38 -9.25 -19.63 14.03
C SER A 38 -8.14 -20.71 14.11
N ASP A 39 -6.95 -20.48 13.56
CA ASP A 39 -5.84 -21.44 13.55
C ASP A 39 -4.82 -21.15 14.66
N SER A 40 -4.64 -22.10 15.58
CA SER A 40 -3.68 -22.01 16.68
C SER A 40 -2.21 -22.01 16.25
N HIS A 41 -1.89 -22.51 15.04
CA HIS A 41 -0.54 -22.46 14.48
C HIS A 41 -0.20 -21.09 13.91
N VAL A 42 -1.20 -20.39 13.34
CA VAL A 42 -1.05 -19.03 12.80
C VAL A 42 -1.07 -18.01 13.93
N MET A 43 -1.96 -18.19 14.90
CA MET A 43 -2.20 -17.24 15.99
C MET A 43 -2.10 -17.98 17.33
N PRO A 44 -0.95 -18.02 18.01
CA PRO A 44 -0.78 -18.81 19.25
C PRO A 44 -1.60 -18.28 20.45
N ASP A 45 -1.84 -19.12 21.46
CA ASP A 45 -2.73 -18.81 22.60
C ASP A 45 -2.27 -17.60 23.44
N ASN A 46 -0.96 -17.38 23.54
CA ASN A 46 -0.39 -16.25 24.29
C ASN A 46 -0.74 -14.87 23.68
N ARG A 47 -1.40 -14.83 22.51
CA ARG A 47 -1.84 -13.61 21.84
C ARG A 47 -3.23 -13.15 22.27
N PHE A 48 -3.91 -13.97 23.07
CA PHE A 48 -5.25 -13.68 23.58
C PHE A 48 -5.18 -13.29 25.05
N SER A 49 -5.82 -12.18 25.39
CA SER A 49 -6.01 -11.75 26.77
C SER A 49 -7.42 -11.22 26.96
N ALA A 50 -7.87 -11.10 28.21
CA ALA A 50 -9.15 -10.49 28.53
C ALA A 50 -9.09 -9.83 29.90
N THR A 51 -10.00 -8.89 30.16
CA THR A 51 -10.13 -8.27 31.49
C THR A 51 -10.54 -9.29 32.54
N THR A 52 -11.52 -10.13 32.21
CA THR A 52 -12.04 -11.18 33.09
C THR A 52 -12.41 -12.42 32.30
N ILE A 53 -12.42 -13.55 33.01
CA ILE A 53 -12.95 -14.83 32.54
C ILE A 53 -13.99 -15.31 33.54
N TYR A 54 -15.09 -15.91 33.07
CA TYR A 54 -16.13 -16.46 33.94
C TYR A 54 -15.53 -17.49 34.93
N ASP A 55 -14.84 -18.50 34.39
CA ASP A 55 -13.99 -19.45 35.11
C ASP A 55 -12.93 -20.05 34.17
N SER A 56 -12.16 -21.04 34.63
CA SER A 56 -11.07 -21.68 33.88
C SER A 56 -11.50 -22.45 32.63
N ARG A 57 -12.80 -22.60 32.36
CA ARG A 57 -13.31 -23.23 31.12
C ARG A 57 -13.44 -22.23 29.97
N TYR A 58 -13.39 -20.93 30.25
CA TYR A 58 -13.72 -19.86 29.30
C TYR A 58 -12.55 -18.87 29.11
N HIS A 59 -11.33 -19.38 29.05
CA HIS A 59 -10.13 -18.59 28.77
C HIS A 59 -10.19 -17.83 27.43
N PRO A 60 -9.45 -16.72 27.28
CA PRO A 60 -9.48 -15.87 26.09
C PRO A 60 -9.15 -16.60 24.79
N TYR A 61 -8.21 -17.55 24.82
CA TYR A 61 -7.80 -18.33 23.65
C TYR A 61 -8.87 -19.31 23.16
N TYR A 62 -9.94 -19.56 23.92
CA TYR A 62 -11.12 -20.29 23.42
C TYR A 62 -12.02 -19.43 22.54
N ALA A 63 -11.75 -18.12 22.42
CA ALA A 63 -12.51 -17.20 21.58
C ALA A 63 -12.25 -17.36 20.07
N ARG A 64 -11.59 -18.42 19.62
CA ARG A 64 -11.37 -18.67 18.19
C ARG A 64 -12.69 -18.98 17.50
N LEU A 65 -12.94 -18.42 16.32
CA LEU A 65 -14.10 -18.80 15.50
C LEU A 65 -14.11 -20.31 15.27
N ASN A 66 -15.29 -20.93 15.39
CA ASN A 66 -15.48 -22.39 15.38
C ASN A 66 -14.76 -23.16 16.49
N GLY A 67 -14.04 -22.50 17.40
CA GLY A 67 -13.44 -23.08 18.60
C GLY A 67 -14.49 -23.50 19.65
N SER A 68 -14.03 -24.01 20.79
CA SER A 68 -14.89 -24.48 21.89
C SER A 68 -14.25 -24.20 23.25
N PRO A 69 -15.00 -23.74 24.28
CA PRO A 69 -16.40 -23.32 24.22
C PRO A 69 -16.61 -21.90 23.67
N GLY A 70 -15.58 -21.05 23.70
CA GLY A 70 -15.68 -19.59 23.56
C GLY A 70 -15.08 -18.89 24.78
N TRP A 71 -14.70 -17.62 24.65
CA TRP A 71 -14.39 -16.80 25.81
C TRP A 71 -15.67 -16.24 26.42
N CYS A 72 -15.79 -16.28 27.74
CA CYS A 72 -16.91 -15.70 28.48
C CYS A 72 -16.41 -14.71 29.51
N ARG A 73 -16.86 -13.46 29.41
CA ARG A 73 -16.60 -12.41 30.40
C ARG A 73 -17.39 -12.69 31.70
N LYS A 74 -16.88 -12.25 32.86
CA LYS A 74 -17.70 -12.24 34.09
C LYS A 74 -18.87 -11.26 33.95
N SER A 75 -20.08 -11.65 34.35
CA SER A 75 -21.26 -10.77 34.25
C SER A 75 -21.16 -9.51 35.11
N SER A 76 -20.36 -9.53 36.18
CA SER A 76 -20.09 -8.36 37.03
C SER A 76 -19.19 -7.32 36.37
N ASP A 77 -18.44 -7.70 35.33
CA ASP A 77 -17.57 -6.81 34.55
C ASP A 77 -18.37 -6.29 33.36
N THR A 78 -18.90 -5.07 33.42
CA THR A 78 -19.77 -4.52 32.37
C THR A 78 -19.02 -3.84 31.23
N SER A 79 -17.74 -3.50 31.45
CA SER A 79 -16.86 -2.82 30.48
C SER A 79 -15.74 -3.71 29.94
N GLY A 80 -15.67 -4.96 30.39
CA GLY A 80 -14.62 -5.89 30.01
C GLY A 80 -14.62 -6.29 28.55
N TYR A 81 -13.45 -6.73 28.11
CA TYR A 81 -13.14 -6.98 26.71
C TYR A 81 -12.31 -8.25 26.52
N LEU A 82 -12.44 -8.83 25.33
CA LEU A 82 -11.47 -9.76 24.76
C LEU A 82 -10.47 -8.95 23.96
N GLN A 83 -9.18 -9.22 24.12
CA GLN A 83 -8.10 -8.57 23.42
C GLN A 83 -7.26 -9.59 22.65
N ILE A 84 -6.87 -9.24 21.43
CA ILE A 84 -6.06 -10.10 20.56
C ILE A 84 -4.93 -9.24 19.96
N ASP A 85 -3.71 -9.75 20.03
CA ASP A 85 -2.55 -9.21 19.30
C ASP A 85 -2.39 -9.98 17.98
N LEU A 86 -2.61 -9.28 16.87
CA LEU A 86 -2.63 -9.82 15.52
C LEU A 86 -1.24 -10.17 14.96
N ASN A 87 -0.15 -10.00 15.72
CA ASN A 87 1.23 -10.34 15.28
C ASN A 87 1.86 -9.48 14.21
N ALA A 88 1.05 -8.81 13.42
CA ALA A 88 1.47 -7.78 12.52
C ALA A 88 0.41 -6.68 12.51
N VAL A 89 0.74 -5.58 11.86
CA VAL A 89 -0.27 -4.60 11.46
C VAL A 89 -1.09 -5.20 10.33
N PHE A 90 -2.41 -5.08 10.42
CA PHE A 90 -3.36 -5.43 9.37
C PHE A 90 -4.24 -4.24 9.03
N VAL A 91 -4.64 -4.12 7.77
CA VAL A 91 -5.82 -3.35 7.37
C VAL A 91 -7.04 -4.21 7.66
N VAL A 92 -7.71 -3.96 8.79
CA VAL A 92 -8.90 -4.70 9.21
C VAL A 92 -10.11 -4.22 8.44
N CYS A 93 -10.77 -5.14 7.73
CA CYS A 93 -11.88 -4.88 6.83
C CYS A 93 -13.21 -5.48 7.31
N ALA A 94 -13.18 -6.54 8.10
CA ALA A 94 -14.38 -7.09 8.73
C ALA A 94 -14.04 -7.84 10.03
N VAL A 95 -15.04 -8.08 10.85
CA VAL A 95 -14.97 -8.97 12.01
C VAL A 95 -16.13 -9.95 11.97
N ALA A 96 -15.91 -11.17 12.45
CA ALA A 96 -16.98 -12.15 12.64
C ALA A 96 -17.10 -12.58 14.09
N THR A 97 -18.31 -12.97 14.47
CA THR A 97 -18.66 -13.40 15.82
C THR A 97 -19.54 -14.65 15.80
N GLN A 98 -19.36 -15.51 16.80
CA GLN A 98 -20.20 -16.67 17.16
C GLN A 98 -20.40 -16.66 18.68
N GLY A 99 -21.48 -17.25 19.18
CA GLY A 99 -21.68 -17.50 20.61
C GLY A 99 -20.94 -18.76 21.09
N ALA A 100 -21.39 -19.36 22.18
CA ALA A 100 -20.80 -20.59 22.72
C ALA A 100 -20.98 -21.80 21.76
N SER A 101 -19.97 -22.67 21.67
CA SER A 101 -20.06 -23.89 20.83
C SER A 101 -21.13 -24.89 21.31
N TYR A 102 -21.45 -24.84 22.60
CA TYR A 102 -22.51 -25.60 23.25
C TYR A 102 -23.15 -24.69 24.31
N GLY A 103 -24.47 -24.79 24.48
CA GLY A 103 -25.23 -23.94 25.39
C GLY A 103 -26.06 -22.89 24.66
N THR A 104 -26.58 -21.92 25.42
CA THR A 104 -27.46 -20.86 24.93
C THR A 104 -26.92 -19.47 25.27
N GLU A 105 -25.59 -19.31 25.26
CA GLU A 105 -24.89 -18.07 25.60
C GLU A 105 -24.30 -17.42 24.36
N TRP A 106 -24.56 -16.12 24.15
CA TRP A 106 -23.99 -15.35 23.04
C TRP A 106 -24.07 -13.84 23.28
N VAL A 107 -23.18 -13.09 22.63
CA VAL A 107 -23.20 -11.62 22.61
C VAL A 107 -24.15 -11.14 21.49
N THR A 108 -25.07 -10.23 21.82
CA THR A 108 -26.08 -9.69 20.87
C THR A 108 -25.70 -8.30 20.34
N SER A 109 -24.85 -7.55 21.05
CA SER A 109 -24.24 -6.32 20.52
C SER A 109 -22.88 -6.05 21.17
N TYR A 110 -21.99 -5.41 20.41
CA TYR A 110 -20.61 -5.15 20.86
C TYR A 110 -20.02 -3.91 20.18
N LYS A 111 -18.93 -3.40 20.76
CA LYS A 111 -18.03 -2.43 20.10
C LYS A 111 -16.71 -3.12 19.76
N VAL A 112 -16.01 -2.57 18.77
CA VAL A 112 -14.62 -2.95 18.47
C VAL A 112 -13.72 -1.76 18.77
N GLN A 113 -12.58 -2.02 19.42
CA GLN A 113 -11.52 -1.04 19.59
C GLN A 113 -10.25 -1.52 18.91
N PHE A 114 -9.51 -0.58 18.35
CA PHE A 114 -8.25 -0.82 17.66
C PHE A 114 -7.13 -0.09 18.36
N SER A 115 -5.95 -0.69 18.28
CA SER A 115 -4.70 -0.12 18.78
C SER A 115 -3.55 -0.65 17.93
N MET A 116 -2.49 0.14 17.82
CA MET A 116 -1.25 -0.25 17.14
C MET A 116 -0.15 -0.65 18.15
N ASP A 117 -0.27 -0.18 19.40
CA ASP A 117 0.77 -0.16 20.44
C ASP A 117 0.35 -0.88 21.74
N ASN A 118 -0.89 -1.35 21.83
CA ASN A 118 -1.53 -1.92 23.01
C ASN A 118 -1.74 -0.92 24.19
N GLN A 119 -1.44 0.37 24.01
CA GLN A 119 -1.59 1.40 25.04
C GLN A 119 -2.71 2.39 24.67
N ALA A 120 -2.65 2.97 23.48
CA ALA A 120 -3.66 3.88 22.98
C ALA A 120 -4.75 3.12 22.21
N TRP A 121 -5.99 3.22 22.70
CA TRP A 121 -7.14 2.50 22.14
C TRP A 121 -8.17 3.47 21.57
N SER A 122 -8.64 3.19 20.36
CA SER A 122 -9.71 3.93 19.70
C SER A 122 -10.88 3.02 19.40
N THR A 123 -12.08 3.41 19.85
CA THR A 123 -13.32 2.72 19.45
C THR A 123 -13.63 3.01 17.97
N TYR A 124 -13.99 1.98 17.22
CA TYR A 124 -14.33 2.10 15.80
C TYR A 124 -15.57 2.99 15.57
N ARG A 125 -15.53 3.79 14.51
CA ARG A 125 -16.59 4.74 14.12
C ARG A 125 -16.75 4.74 12.61
N GLU A 126 -17.99 4.72 12.14
CA GLU A 126 -18.32 4.96 10.72
C GLU A 126 -18.70 6.42 10.45
N THR A 127 -19.06 7.15 11.51
CA THR A 127 -19.45 8.56 11.46
C THR A 127 -18.70 9.31 12.55
N ALA A 128 -18.18 10.49 12.21
CA ALA A 128 -17.41 11.30 13.15
C ALA A 128 -18.17 11.54 14.46
N GLY A 129 -17.49 11.32 15.59
CA GLY A 129 -18.05 11.55 16.93
C GLY A 129 -18.98 10.46 17.48
N THR A 130 -19.36 9.45 16.68
CA THR A 130 -20.29 8.39 17.13
C THR A 130 -19.64 7.01 17.08
N ASP A 131 -19.57 6.34 18.24
CA ASP A 131 -19.08 4.95 18.34
C ASP A 131 -19.99 3.99 17.57
N LYS A 132 -19.41 3.14 16.72
CA LYS A 132 -20.15 2.09 16.03
C LYS A 132 -20.49 0.97 17.01
N VAL A 133 -21.79 0.66 17.11
CA VAL A 133 -22.29 -0.55 17.77
C VAL A 133 -22.58 -1.59 16.70
N PHE A 134 -21.97 -2.76 16.82
CA PHE A 134 -22.15 -3.89 15.91
C PHE A 134 -23.28 -4.79 16.39
N THR A 135 -24.04 -5.32 15.45
CA THR A 135 -25.03 -6.37 15.73
C THR A 135 -24.29 -7.70 15.87
N GLY A 136 -24.49 -8.37 17.01
CA GLY A 136 -23.92 -9.68 17.32
C GLY A 136 -24.84 -10.83 16.92
N ASN A 137 -24.73 -11.94 17.63
CA ASN A 137 -25.40 -13.19 17.33
C ASN A 137 -26.84 -13.24 17.85
N THR A 138 -27.66 -14.10 17.24
CA THR A 138 -29.01 -14.48 17.70
C THR A 138 -29.07 -15.89 18.28
N ASP A 139 -27.98 -16.64 18.19
CA ASP A 139 -27.81 -17.99 18.72
C ASP A 139 -26.31 -18.27 19.03
N GLY A 140 -25.98 -19.47 19.50
CA GLY A 140 -24.60 -19.87 19.84
C GLY A 140 -23.69 -20.22 18.66
N THR A 141 -24.25 -20.54 17.49
CA THR A 141 -23.57 -21.32 16.44
C THR A 141 -23.43 -20.60 15.10
N THR A 142 -24.36 -19.72 14.75
CA THR A 142 -24.39 -19.00 13.48
C THR A 142 -23.31 -17.92 13.48
N VAL A 143 -22.46 -17.91 12.45
CA VAL A 143 -21.46 -16.86 12.25
C VAL A 143 -22.15 -15.57 11.80
N VAL A 144 -21.97 -14.50 12.56
CA VAL A 144 -22.38 -13.15 12.17
C VAL A 144 -21.14 -12.34 11.82
N LYS A 145 -21.04 -11.96 10.55
CA LYS A 145 -19.94 -11.17 9.99
C LYS A 145 -20.39 -9.73 9.74
N ASN A 146 -19.59 -8.78 10.22
CA ASN A 146 -19.80 -7.36 10.03
C ASN A 146 -18.61 -6.73 9.30
N THR A 147 -18.87 -6.14 8.13
CA THR A 147 -17.86 -5.38 7.37
C THR A 147 -17.70 -3.98 7.96
N LEU A 148 -16.46 -3.49 7.98
CA LEU A 148 -16.15 -2.11 8.36
C LEU A 148 -16.30 -1.22 7.12
N ALA A 149 -17.19 -0.22 7.19
CA ALA A 149 -17.31 0.79 6.13
C ALA A 149 -15.99 1.57 5.89
N VAL A 150 -15.18 1.74 6.94
CA VAL A 150 -13.85 2.35 6.88
C VAL A 150 -12.82 1.31 7.36
N PRO A 151 -12.11 0.63 6.45
CA PRO A 151 -11.02 -0.27 6.83
C PRO A 151 -10.03 0.43 7.76
N THR A 152 -9.62 -0.24 8.83
CA THR A 152 -8.83 0.37 9.91
C THR A 152 -7.54 -0.41 10.14
N MET A 153 -6.40 0.29 10.18
CA MET A 153 -5.14 -0.34 10.53
C MET A 153 -5.05 -0.63 12.03
N ALA A 154 -4.68 -1.85 12.37
CA ALA A 154 -4.50 -2.27 13.76
C ALA A 154 -3.51 -3.42 13.86
N ARG A 155 -2.76 -3.45 14.96
CA ARG A 155 -2.06 -4.66 15.44
C ARG A 155 -2.80 -5.33 16.57
N PHE A 156 -3.46 -4.53 17.42
CA PHE A 156 -4.24 -5.01 18.55
C PHE A 156 -5.71 -4.68 18.33
N ILE A 157 -6.56 -5.64 18.66
CA ILE A 157 -8.01 -5.48 18.55
C ILE A 157 -8.68 -5.91 19.86
N ARG A 158 -9.71 -5.17 20.26
CA ARG A 158 -10.59 -5.50 21.38
C ARG A 158 -12.02 -5.68 20.90
N PHE A 159 -12.66 -6.74 21.38
CA PHE A 159 -14.10 -6.94 21.30
C PHE A 159 -14.71 -6.60 22.67
N VAL A 160 -15.64 -5.66 22.69
CA VAL A 160 -16.26 -5.13 23.93
C VAL A 160 -17.74 -5.49 23.93
N PRO A 161 -18.17 -6.60 24.59
CA PRO A 161 -19.57 -6.98 24.69
C PRO A 161 -20.41 -5.90 25.41
N LEU A 162 -21.53 -5.52 24.82
CA LEU A 162 -22.50 -4.59 25.43
C LEU A 162 -23.74 -5.31 25.95
N SER A 163 -24.35 -6.16 25.12
CA SER A 163 -25.54 -6.96 25.46
C SER A 163 -25.34 -8.42 25.08
N HIS A 164 -26.04 -9.32 25.77
CA HIS A 164 -25.88 -10.77 25.61
C HIS A 164 -27.15 -11.53 25.99
N ASN A 165 -27.27 -12.76 25.48
CA ASN A 165 -28.23 -13.74 25.97
C ASN A 165 -27.55 -14.61 27.03
N ARG A 166 -28.12 -14.64 28.24
CA ARG A 166 -27.66 -15.43 29.40
C ARG A 166 -26.27 -15.06 29.94
N TYR A 167 -25.20 -15.21 29.15
CA TYR A 167 -23.84 -14.81 29.49
C TYR A 167 -23.10 -14.20 28.28
N PRO A 168 -22.17 -13.25 28.48
CA PRO A 168 -21.40 -12.59 27.42
C PRO A 168 -20.29 -13.52 26.89
N THR A 169 -20.70 -14.55 26.14
CA THR A 169 -19.79 -15.53 25.52
C THR A 169 -19.60 -15.24 24.04
N MET A 170 -18.37 -15.25 23.55
CA MET A 170 -18.07 -15.04 22.14
C MET A 170 -16.84 -15.81 21.62
N ARG A 171 -16.93 -16.15 20.34
CA ARG A 171 -15.87 -16.63 19.44
C ARG A 171 -15.76 -15.65 18.28
N VAL A 172 -14.57 -15.40 17.77
CA VAL A 172 -14.28 -14.30 16.85
C VAL A 172 -13.28 -14.67 15.76
N GLU A 173 -13.38 -13.99 14.62
CA GLU A 173 -12.37 -13.93 13.55
C GLU A 173 -12.25 -12.49 13.06
N VAL A 174 -11.08 -12.14 12.53
CA VAL A 174 -10.80 -10.84 11.93
C VAL A 174 -10.45 -11.06 10.47
N TYR A 175 -11.01 -10.23 9.60
CA TYR A 175 -10.73 -10.26 8.17
C TYR A 175 -10.00 -9.00 7.77
N GLY A 176 -8.91 -9.16 7.03
CA GLY A 176 -8.06 -8.07 6.61
C GLY A 176 -6.83 -8.55 5.86
N THR A 177 -6.14 -7.60 5.24
CA THR A 177 -4.88 -7.84 4.55
C THR A 177 -3.73 -7.25 5.35
N LYS A 178 -2.54 -7.85 5.27
CA LYS A 178 -1.34 -7.13 5.68
C LYS A 178 -1.17 -5.95 4.73
N PRO A 179 -0.73 -4.77 5.21
CA PRO A 179 -0.36 -3.69 4.32
C PRO A 179 0.64 -4.21 3.27
N ASP A 180 0.54 -3.76 2.02
CA ASP A 180 1.58 -4.00 1.01
C ASP A 180 2.97 -3.71 1.61
N VAL A 181 4.03 -4.37 1.13
CA VAL A 181 5.41 -4.15 1.61
C VAL A 181 5.74 -2.64 1.70
N CYS A 182 5.25 -1.87 0.73
CA CYS A 182 5.34 -0.41 0.68
C CYS A 182 4.32 0.35 1.51
N LYS A 183 3.76 -0.23 2.55
CA LYS A 183 2.85 0.41 3.51
C LYS A 183 3.21 -0.01 4.93
N SER A 184 4.41 -0.56 5.12
CA SER A 184 4.99 -0.91 6.43
C SER A 184 5.52 0.34 7.12
N SER A 185 5.50 0.35 8.45
CA SER A 185 6.13 1.44 9.21
C SER A 185 7.64 1.48 8.92
N LEU A 186 8.18 2.68 8.72
CA LEU A 186 9.62 2.94 8.65
C LEU A 186 10.24 3.07 10.05
N GLY A 187 9.41 3.07 11.11
CA GLY A 187 9.88 2.79 12.45
C GLY A 187 10.00 4.00 13.37
N LEU A 188 9.26 5.09 13.15
CA LEU A 188 9.12 6.11 14.18
C LEU A 188 8.31 5.59 15.36
N MET A 189 7.25 4.81 15.09
CA MET A 189 6.36 4.28 16.14
C MET A 189 7.00 3.13 16.94
N ASP A 190 7.91 2.37 16.33
CA ASP A 190 8.52 1.16 16.91
C ASP A 190 9.96 1.41 17.42
N ASP A 191 10.38 2.67 17.53
CA ASP A 191 11.73 3.10 17.94
C ASP A 191 12.91 2.57 17.10
N VAL A 192 12.62 2.00 15.92
CA VAL A 192 13.64 1.55 14.95
C VAL A 192 14.42 2.74 14.40
N ILE A 193 13.73 3.85 14.09
CA ILE A 193 14.39 5.12 13.82
C ILE A 193 14.82 5.71 15.18
N PRO A 194 16.12 5.92 15.44
CA PRO A 194 16.58 6.42 16.73
C PRO A 194 16.27 7.91 16.93
N ASP A 195 16.20 8.37 18.18
CA ASP A 195 15.95 9.78 18.52
C ASP A 195 16.92 10.75 17.83
N SER A 196 18.19 10.35 17.68
CA SER A 196 19.22 11.13 17.00
C SER A 196 18.94 11.38 15.51
N ALA A 197 18.06 10.59 14.91
CA ALA A 197 17.65 10.72 13.52
C ALA A 197 16.42 11.64 13.36
N MET A 198 15.85 12.14 14.46
CA MET A 198 14.75 13.09 14.45
C MET A 198 15.24 14.50 14.77
N SER A 199 14.78 15.50 14.02
CA SER A 199 15.03 16.91 14.30
C SER A 199 13.78 17.74 14.02
N ALA A 200 13.74 18.98 14.47
CA ALA A 200 12.61 19.87 14.23
C ALA A 200 13.09 21.31 14.14
N SER A 201 12.27 22.17 13.56
CA SER A 201 12.50 23.63 13.56
C SER A 201 12.53 24.21 14.97
N SER A 202 11.73 23.65 15.88
CA SER A 202 11.68 24.02 17.30
C SER A 202 11.09 22.86 18.12
N GLY A 203 11.16 22.93 19.45
CA GLY A 203 10.61 21.89 20.33
C GLY A 203 11.41 20.58 20.32
N SER A 204 10.90 19.56 21.02
CA SER A 204 11.56 18.24 21.10
C SER A 204 11.06 17.31 19.99
N ALA A 205 11.91 17.03 19.00
CA ALA A 205 11.55 16.22 17.83
C ALA A 205 11.24 14.77 18.20
N SER A 206 12.02 14.14 19.08
CA SER A 206 11.85 12.73 19.46
C SER A 206 10.54 12.46 20.22
N ALA A 207 9.93 13.50 20.81
CA ALA A 207 8.59 13.39 21.36
C ALA A 207 7.51 13.21 20.29
N GLY A 208 7.82 13.44 19.01
CA GLY A 208 6.91 13.41 17.88
C GLY A 208 6.61 12.02 17.31
N ARG A 209 6.90 10.93 18.02
CA ARG A 209 6.62 9.55 17.57
C ARG A 209 5.14 9.22 17.66
N LEU A 210 4.59 8.54 16.65
CA LEU A 210 3.20 8.07 16.64
C LEU A 210 2.91 7.21 17.87
N TYR A 211 1.76 7.42 18.50
CA TYR A 211 1.35 6.75 19.74
C TYR A 211 2.24 6.97 20.97
N GLY A 212 3.29 7.80 20.87
CA GLY A 212 4.15 8.13 22.00
C GLY A 212 3.40 8.77 23.18
N ASN A 213 3.98 8.63 24.38
CA ASN A 213 3.50 9.23 25.63
C ASN A 213 3.82 10.74 25.77
N SER A 214 4.39 11.33 24.73
CA SER A 214 4.63 12.77 24.60
C SER A 214 4.30 13.20 23.17
N SER A 215 4.52 14.46 22.82
CA SER A 215 4.27 14.95 21.47
C SER A 215 5.28 16.01 21.10
N TRP A 216 5.69 16.05 19.84
CA TRP A 216 6.41 17.21 19.33
C TRP A 216 5.44 18.37 19.30
N CYS A 217 5.76 19.45 20.02
CA CYS A 217 5.04 20.70 19.97
C CYS A 217 6.03 21.81 19.64
N SER A 218 5.71 22.62 18.63
CA SER A 218 6.57 23.75 18.28
C SER A 218 6.54 24.83 19.35
N THR A 219 7.63 25.59 19.46
CA THR A 219 7.69 26.75 20.37
C THR A 219 7.06 28.01 19.77
N SER A 220 6.80 28.00 18.46
CA SER A 220 6.14 29.09 17.74
C SER A 220 4.97 28.57 16.90
N SER A 221 3.92 29.37 16.72
CA SER A 221 2.77 29.01 15.89
C SER A 221 2.95 29.52 14.45
N SER A 222 3.99 29.03 13.77
CA SER A 222 4.36 29.46 12.41
C SER A 222 4.23 28.33 11.39
N VAL A 223 3.81 28.67 10.16
CA VAL A 223 3.81 27.74 9.01
C VAL A 223 5.21 27.38 8.51
N SER A 224 6.26 28.01 9.07
CA SER A 224 7.65 27.63 8.83
C SER A 224 8.09 26.43 9.67
N GLU A 225 7.31 26.01 10.66
CA GLU A 225 7.65 24.88 11.54
C GLU A 225 7.64 23.55 10.77
N TYR A 226 8.47 22.60 11.22
CA TYR A 226 8.55 21.27 10.68
C TYR A 226 9.06 20.26 11.71
N LEU A 227 8.55 19.03 11.61
CA LEU A 227 9.18 17.84 12.18
C LEU A 227 9.94 17.13 11.05
N GLN A 228 11.21 16.83 11.27
CA GLN A 228 12.12 16.21 10.31
C GLN A 228 12.59 14.84 10.79
N VAL A 229 12.72 13.93 9.84
CA VAL A 229 13.17 12.55 10.05
C VAL A 229 14.28 12.24 9.04
N ASP A 230 15.44 11.82 9.52
CA ASP A 230 16.50 11.16 8.73
C ASP A 230 16.24 9.65 8.77
N LEU A 231 16.05 9.04 7.61
CA LEU A 231 15.78 7.61 7.47
C LEU A 231 17.08 6.77 7.53
N GLY A 232 18.25 7.40 7.71
CA GLY A 232 19.56 6.75 7.75
C GLY A 232 20.12 6.37 6.37
N GLY A 233 19.25 6.22 5.38
CA GLY A 233 19.57 6.01 3.97
C GLY A 233 18.43 6.45 3.08
N VAL A 234 18.64 6.45 1.76
CA VAL A 234 17.55 6.72 0.81
C VAL A 234 16.59 5.53 0.83
N MET A 235 15.38 5.75 1.32
CA MET A 235 14.29 4.78 1.34
C MET A 235 13.15 5.28 0.44
N THR A 236 12.23 4.37 0.11
CA THR A 236 10.96 4.79 -0.48
C THR A 236 9.97 5.08 0.65
N VAL A 237 9.32 6.23 0.58
CA VAL A 237 8.25 6.67 1.49
C VAL A 237 6.96 6.71 0.70
N SER A 238 5.93 6.07 1.22
CA SER A 238 4.65 5.85 0.54
C SER A 238 3.46 6.40 1.32
N GLY A 239 3.66 6.76 2.58
CA GLY A 239 2.62 7.29 3.43
C GLY A 239 3.16 7.95 4.68
N VAL A 240 2.27 8.66 5.35
CA VAL A 240 2.52 9.33 6.63
C VAL A 240 1.30 9.18 7.51
N ALA A 241 1.51 8.74 8.75
CA ALA A 241 0.53 8.84 9.82
C ALA A 241 0.80 10.11 10.61
N THR A 242 -0.26 10.82 10.97
CA THR A 242 -0.23 11.92 11.93
C THR A 242 -1.23 11.69 13.05
N GLN A 243 -0.92 12.14 14.25
CA GLN A 243 -1.76 12.12 15.45
C GLN A 243 -1.52 13.44 16.20
N GLY A 244 -2.50 13.91 16.98
CA GLY A 244 -2.34 15.12 17.78
C GLY A 244 -1.60 14.87 19.10
N SER A 245 -1.62 15.88 19.97
CA SER A 245 -0.96 15.84 21.27
C SER A 245 -1.47 14.69 22.16
N HIS A 246 -0.57 14.07 22.92
CA HIS A 246 -0.92 13.03 23.89
C HIS A 246 -1.80 13.58 25.01
N GLY A 247 -1.45 14.75 25.57
CA GLY A 247 -2.12 15.29 26.76
C GLY A 247 -3.24 16.29 26.46
N GLU A 248 -2.99 17.23 25.56
CA GLU A 248 -3.83 18.43 25.40
C GLU A 248 -4.63 18.41 24.09
N GLU A 249 -5.71 19.18 24.02
CA GLU A 249 -6.54 19.32 22.80
C GLU A 249 -5.84 20.19 21.73
N LYS A 250 -4.67 19.72 21.28
CA LYS A 250 -3.80 20.36 20.29
C LYS A 250 -3.47 19.37 19.18
N TRP A 251 -3.66 19.75 17.92
CA TRP A 251 -3.34 18.89 16.78
C TRP A 251 -3.20 19.69 15.49
N VAL A 252 -2.48 19.13 14.52
CA VAL A 252 -2.35 19.69 13.18
C VAL A 252 -3.55 19.26 12.32
N LYS A 253 -4.25 20.23 11.72
CA LYS A 253 -5.44 20.01 10.87
C LYS A 253 -5.08 19.84 9.41
N THR A 254 -4.07 20.56 8.93
CA THR A 254 -3.53 20.41 7.57
C THR A 254 -2.02 20.57 7.56
N TYR A 255 -1.35 19.89 6.65
CA TYR A 255 0.11 19.92 6.50
C TYR A 255 0.53 19.64 5.05
N ASN A 256 1.79 19.87 4.72
CA ASN A 256 2.40 19.32 3.50
C ASN A 256 3.70 18.57 3.84
N LEU A 257 4.24 17.85 2.86
CA LEU A 257 5.49 17.12 2.98
C LEU A 257 6.59 17.78 2.15
N GLN A 258 7.77 17.92 2.75
CA GLN A 258 9.00 18.18 2.00
C GLN A 258 9.95 16.99 2.14
N TYR A 259 10.74 16.74 1.11
CA TYR A 259 11.67 15.62 1.09
C TYR A 259 12.99 15.95 0.41
N SER A 260 14.04 15.22 0.78
CA SER A 260 15.39 15.41 0.26
C SER A 260 16.18 14.10 0.27
N GLY A 261 17.05 13.91 -0.72
CA GLY A 261 18.06 12.84 -0.71
C GLY A 261 19.34 13.22 0.02
N ASP A 262 19.67 14.52 0.09
CA ASP A 262 20.97 15.04 0.55
C ASP A 262 20.89 15.97 1.77
N GLY A 263 19.68 16.36 2.19
CA GLY A 263 19.42 17.25 3.33
C GLY A 263 19.58 18.75 3.01
N THR A 264 20.04 19.10 1.82
CA THR A 264 20.30 20.48 1.38
C THR A 264 19.26 20.96 0.36
N ARG A 265 18.88 20.12 -0.60
CA ARG A 265 17.90 20.43 -1.63
C ARG A 265 16.57 19.79 -1.28
N TRP A 266 15.55 20.63 -1.12
CA TRP A 266 14.23 20.20 -0.64
C TRP A 266 13.19 20.35 -1.74
N LEU A 267 12.49 19.26 -2.03
CA LEU A 267 11.31 19.23 -2.89
C LEU A 267 10.06 19.22 -2.02
N THR A 268 8.99 19.85 -2.49
CA THR A 268 7.67 19.76 -1.84
C THR A 268 6.82 18.78 -2.62
N TYR A 269 6.22 17.82 -1.93
CA TYR A 269 5.40 16.78 -2.55
C TYR A 269 4.24 17.39 -3.34
N ASP A 270 4.08 16.99 -4.60
CA ASP A 270 2.99 17.36 -5.52
C ASP A 270 2.77 18.86 -5.81
N ALA A 271 3.68 19.75 -5.39
CA ALA A 271 3.52 21.19 -5.58
C ALA A 271 3.48 21.68 -7.04
N ALA A 272 3.96 20.87 -7.99
CA ALA A 272 4.02 21.21 -9.42
C ALA A 272 2.96 20.50 -10.27
N THR A 273 2.28 19.51 -9.70
CA THR A 273 1.48 18.51 -10.41
C THR A 273 0.04 18.43 -9.91
N SER A 274 -0.23 18.90 -8.69
CA SER A 274 -1.55 18.87 -8.08
C SER A 274 -1.87 20.17 -7.35
N ASN A 275 -3.14 20.59 -7.40
CA ASN A 275 -3.66 21.63 -6.52
C ASN A 275 -3.90 21.12 -5.08
N ASP A 276 -3.77 19.81 -4.84
CA ASP A 276 -3.99 19.12 -3.55
C ASP A 276 -2.67 18.67 -2.89
N PHE A 277 -1.69 19.57 -2.79
CA PHE A 277 -0.43 19.33 -2.06
C PHE A 277 -0.56 19.58 -0.54
N ASN A 278 -1.76 19.96 -0.08
CA ASN A 278 -2.08 20.22 1.31
C ASN A 278 -2.92 19.06 1.86
N PHE A 279 -2.28 18.21 2.66
CA PHE A 279 -2.95 17.06 3.24
C PHE A 279 -3.86 17.48 4.39
N THR A 280 -5.05 16.89 4.41
CA THR A 280 -5.91 16.91 5.60
C THR A 280 -5.29 15.99 6.65
N GLY A 281 -4.99 16.56 7.82
CA GLY A 281 -4.42 15.86 8.97
C GLY A 281 -5.48 15.43 9.96
N ASN A 282 -5.30 15.80 11.23
CA ASN A 282 -6.09 15.28 12.33
C ASN A 282 -7.37 16.07 12.58
N VAL A 283 -8.41 15.35 13.00
CA VAL A 283 -9.69 15.91 13.45
C VAL A 283 -9.80 16.03 14.97
N ASN A 284 -8.94 15.31 15.71
CA ASN A 284 -8.80 15.37 17.17
C ASN A 284 -7.41 14.87 17.58
N LYS A 285 -7.12 14.90 18.89
CA LYS A 285 -5.79 14.53 19.42
C LYS A 285 -5.51 13.01 19.45
N ASN A 286 -6.56 12.18 19.49
CA ASN A 286 -6.47 10.75 19.78
C ASN A 286 -6.36 9.90 18.51
N VAL A 287 -7.07 10.25 17.44
CA VAL A 287 -7.16 9.44 16.23
C VAL A 287 -5.97 9.72 15.34
N ALA A 288 -5.19 8.67 15.06
CA ALA A 288 -4.17 8.71 14.02
C ALA A 288 -4.83 8.72 12.64
N MET A 289 -4.41 9.63 11.78
CA MET A 289 -4.89 9.79 10.41
C MET A 289 -3.74 9.46 9.47
N ILE A 290 -3.98 8.58 8.51
CA ILE A 290 -2.96 8.16 7.54
C ILE A 290 -3.26 8.80 6.20
N LYS A 291 -2.25 9.42 5.60
CA LYS A 291 -2.27 9.84 4.20
C LYS A 291 -1.30 8.97 3.41
N TRP A 292 -1.86 8.15 2.53
CA TRP A 292 -1.08 7.48 1.48
C TRP A 292 -0.75 8.48 0.38
N LEU A 293 0.50 8.48 -0.06
CA LEU A 293 0.96 9.28 -1.18
C LEU A 293 0.38 8.68 -2.48
N SER A 294 -0.07 9.53 -3.40
CA SER A 294 -0.52 9.11 -4.73
C SER A 294 0.61 8.47 -5.53
N HIS A 295 1.86 8.86 -5.25
CA HIS A 295 3.07 8.19 -5.72
C HIS A 295 4.12 8.15 -4.60
N PRO A 296 4.84 7.02 -4.43
CA PRO A 296 5.92 6.95 -3.46
C PRO A 296 7.07 7.90 -3.81
N ILE A 297 7.69 8.49 -2.80
CA ILE A 297 8.88 9.35 -2.94
C ILE A 297 10.14 8.59 -2.50
N ARG A 298 11.25 8.78 -3.21
CA ARG A 298 12.57 8.34 -2.74
C ARG A 298 13.24 9.47 -1.98
N ALA A 299 13.47 9.26 -0.69
CA ALA A 299 14.01 10.29 0.18
C ALA A 299 14.88 9.65 1.28
N ARG A 300 15.88 10.39 1.72
CA ARG A 300 16.55 10.12 3.01
C ARG A 300 15.96 10.97 4.11
N TYR A 301 15.63 12.23 3.80
CA TYR A 301 15.08 13.16 4.76
C TYR A 301 13.64 13.50 4.40
N VAL A 302 12.75 13.47 5.38
CA VAL A 302 11.35 13.87 5.23
C VAL A 302 11.00 14.92 6.28
N ARG A 303 10.28 15.95 5.87
CA ARG A 303 9.71 17.00 6.73
C ARG A 303 8.19 16.99 6.65
N ILE A 304 7.55 16.93 7.80
CA ILE A 304 6.12 17.18 7.95
C ILE A 304 5.94 18.63 8.35
N LYS A 305 5.26 19.43 7.52
CA LYS A 305 5.12 20.88 7.71
C LYS A 305 3.68 21.28 8.00
N PRO A 306 3.35 21.63 9.25
CA PRO A 306 2.02 22.09 9.63
C PRO A 306 1.62 23.38 8.88
N LEU A 307 0.38 23.41 8.40
CA LEU A 307 -0.20 24.57 7.70
C LEU A 307 -1.33 25.21 8.51
N THR A 308 -2.20 24.37 9.09
CA THR A 308 -3.24 24.82 10.03
C THR A 308 -3.35 23.85 11.20
N TRP A 309 -3.77 24.34 12.36
CA TRP A 309 -3.81 23.57 13.61
C TRP A 309 -4.98 23.97 14.50
N ASN A 310 -5.27 23.13 15.49
CA ASN A 310 -6.16 23.42 16.60
C ASN A 310 -5.35 23.82 17.82
N SER A 311 -5.59 25.02 18.34
CA SER A 311 -4.96 25.61 19.53
C SER A 311 -3.44 25.84 19.43
N ALA A 312 -2.64 24.82 19.11
CA ALA A 312 -1.20 24.91 18.88
C ALA A 312 -0.73 23.79 17.94
N ILE A 313 0.47 23.95 17.38
CA ILE A 313 1.11 22.92 16.56
C ILE A 313 1.69 21.86 17.49
N CYS A 314 1.00 20.73 17.56
CA CYS A 314 1.51 19.51 18.18
C CYS A 314 1.24 18.31 17.27
N LEU A 315 2.23 17.43 17.12
CA LEU A 315 2.16 16.26 16.26
C LEU A 315 2.84 15.07 16.92
N ARG A 316 2.27 13.90 16.65
CA ARG A 316 2.92 12.59 16.70
C ARG A 316 2.80 11.99 15.30
N ALA A 317 3.84 11.34 14.79
CA ALA A 317 3.87 10.89 13.40
C ALA A 317 4.63 9.58 13.21
N ASP A 318 4.27 8.88 12.16
CA ASP A 318 5.04 7.77 11.60
C ASP A 318 5.12 7.91 10.08
N LEU A 319 6.18 7.36 9.49
CA LEU A 319 6.35 7.29 8.05
C LEU A 319 6.18 5.85 7.61
N PHE A 320 5.58 5.64 6.44
CA PHE A 320 5.40 4.33 5.85
C PHE A 320 6.20 4.20 4.57
N GLY A 321 6.68 2.99 4.29
CA GLY A 321 7.56 2.72 3.16
C GLY A 321 8.38 1.45 3.37
N ASP A 322 9.45 1.31 2.57
CA ASP A 322 10.48 0.28 2.76
C ASP A 322 11.77 0.69 2.02
N ILE A 323 12.91 0.13 2.44
CA ILE A 323 14.17 0.18 1.68
C ILE A 323 14.05 -0.61 0.37
N GLU A 324 13.29 -1.70 0.40
CA GLU A 324 13.09 -2.56 -0.76
C GLU A 324 11.95 -2.11 -1.66
N CYS A 325 11.26 -1.01 -1.38
CA CYS A 325 10.18 -0.44 -2.21
C CYS A 325 10.68 0.22 -3.50
N SER A 326 11.59 -0.47 -4.18
CA SER A 326 11.84 -0.37 -5.60
C SER A 326 10.71 -1.09 -6.33
N CYS A 327 10.31 -0.56 -7.48
CA CYS A 327 9.28 -1.15 -8.32
C CYS A 327 9.54 -2.64 -8.63
N GLU A 328 10.80 -3.07 -8.59
CA GLU A 328 11.20 -4.45 -8.81
C GLU A 328 10.76 -5.43 -7.71
N SER A 329 10.37 -4.99 -6.50
CA SER A 329 9.97 -5.84 -5.36
C SER A 329 8.47 -5.88 -5.09
N LEU A 330 7.71 -5.05 -5.80
CA LEU A 330 6.26 -4.96 -5.67
C LEU A 330 5.57 -6.06 -6.45
N ALA A 331 5.33 -7.21 -5.82
CA ALA A 331 4.62 -8.32 -6.48
C ALA A 331 3.24 -7.86 -6.98
N LEU A 332 2.96 -8.10 -8.26
CA LEU A 332 1.68 -7.78 -8.89
C LEU A 332 0.60 -8.83 -8.57
N GLY A 333 1.01 -9.97 -8.00
CA GLY A 333 0.13 -10.86 -7.27
C GLY A 333 -0.26 -12.13 -8.03
N LEU A 334 0.68 -12.69 -8.80
CA LEU A 334 0.49 -14.05 -9.30
C LEU A 334 0.56 -15.06 -8.15
N GLY A 335 1.57 -14.98 -7.28
CA GLY A 335 1.80 -15.92 -6.19
C GLY A 335 0.75 -15.86 -5.08
N ASP A 336 0.18 -14.68 -4.81
CA ASP A 336 -0.80 -14.44 -3.74
C ASP A 336 -2.26 -14.43 -4.20
N ASN A 337 -2.51 -14.68 -5.49
CA ASN A 337 -3.82 -14.73 -6.14
C ASN A 337 -4.55 -13.37 -6.32
N ARG A 338 -3.88 -12.22 -6.15
CA ARG A 338 -4.48 -10.92 -6.53
C ARG A 338 -4.72 -10.82 -8.04
N VAL A 339 -3.86 -11.41 -8.87
CA VAL A 339 -4.13 -11.62 -10.30
C VAL A 339 -5.11 -12.78 -10.45
N PRO A 340 -6.32 -12.59 -10.99
CA PRO A 340 -7.31 -13.67 -11.12
C PRO A 340 -6.84 -14.78 -12.05
N SER A 341 -7.30 -16.02 -11.82
CA SER A 341 -6.91 -17.17 -12.65
C SER A 341 -7.35 -17.02 -14.12
N ALA A 342 -8.45 -16.30 -14.38
CA ALA A 342 -8.92 -15.99 -15.73
C ALA A 342 -7.97 -15.06 -16.51
N SER A 343 -7.10 -14.34 -15.81
CA SER A 343 -6.10 -13.44 -16.39
C SER A 343 -4.81 -14.15 -16.80
N ILE A 344 -4.66 -15.44 -16.51
CA ILE A 344 -3.46 -16.22 -16.82
C ILE A 344 -3.79 -17.20 -17.95
N SER A 345 -3.11 -17.07 -19.08
CA SER A 345 -3.31 -17.92 -20.25
C SER A 345 -1.98 -18.34 -20.85
N ALA A 346 -2.02 -19.27 -21.81
CA ALA A 346 -0.82 -19.74 -22.50
C ALA A 346 -1.10 -20.13 -23.94
N SER A 347 -0.05 -20.13 -24.77
CA SER A 347 -0.11 -20.58 -26.17
C SER A 347 -0.50 -22.04 -26.31
N SER A 348 -0.09 -22.87 -25.35
CA SER A 348 -0.42 -24.29 -25.24
C SER A 348 -0.60 -24.68 -23.77
N ASN A 349 -1.35 -25.76 -23.54
CA ASN A 349 -1.69 -26.24 -22.20
C ASN A 349 -2.37 -25.17 -21.33
N ASN A 350 -3.32 -24.42 -21.89
CA ASN A 350 -4.01 -23.32 -21.22
C ASN A 350 -4.70 -23.74 -19.89
N ALA A 351 -5.21 -24.98 -19.81
CA ALA A 351 -5.77 -25.53 -18.57
C ALA A 351 -4.77 -25.58 -17.41
N ASN A 352 -3.47 -25.63 -17.70
CA ASN A 352 -2.38 -25.63 -16.72
C ASN A 352 -1.76 -24.24 -16.50
N ALA A 353 -2.18 -23.20 -17.23
CA ALA A 353 -1.58 -21.86 -17.13
C ALA A 353 -1.68 -21.29 -15.70
N VAL A 354 -2.77 -21.58 -14.99
CA VAL A 354 -2.98 -21.18 -13.59
C VAL A 354 -1.97 -21.79 -12.61
N ARG A 355 -1.32 -22.90 -12.98
CA ARG A 355 -0.24 -23.52 -12.19
C ARG A 355 1.08 -22.76 -12.32
N ALA A 356 1.14 -21.73 -13.15
CA ALA A 356 2.30 -20.86 -13.27
C ALA A 356 2.44 -19.86 -12.11
N ARG A 357 1.65 -19.92 -11.03
CA ARG A 357 1.81 -18.99 -9.91
C ARG A 357 3.07 -19.32 -9.10
N LEU A 358 3.90 -18.33 -8.81
CA LEU A 358 5.10 -18.52 -7.99
C LEU A 358 4.76 -19.17 -6.65
N GLY A 359 5.57 -20.14 -6.20
CA GLY A 359 5.40 -20.79 -4.90
C GLY A 359 4.30 -21.86 -4.84
N THR A 360 3.48 -22.05 -5.87
CA THR A 360 2.48 -23.15 -5.87
C THR A 360 3.16 -24.51 -5.78
N THR A 361 2.62 -25.41 -4.97
CA THR A 361 3.11 -26.79 -4.83
C THR A 361 2.42 -27.76 -5.80
N SER A 362 1.36 -27.32 -6.48
CA SER A 362 0.50 -28.15 -7.33
C SER A 362 0.97 -28.25 -8.79
N GLY A 363 2.28 -28.25 -9.01
CA GLY A 363 2.94 -28.31 -10.33
C GLY A 363 3.34 -26.94 -10.88
N ALA A 364 3.55 -26.87 -12.20
CA ALA A 364 3.84 -25.63 -12.95
C ALA A 364 3.01 -25.56 -14.24
N TRP A 365 3.02 -24.41 -14.92
CA TRP A 365 2.67 -24.41 -16.35
C TRP A 365 3.84 -24.99 -17.13
N CYS A 366 3.54 -25.89 -18.06
CA CYS A 366 4.50 -26.46 -18.99
C CYS A 366 3.98 -26.32 -20.42
N ALA A 367 4.83 -25.90 -21.34
CA ALA A 367 4.49 -25.84 -22.76
C ALA A 367 4.11 -27.22 -23.32
N GLY A 368 3.23 -27.26 -24.32
CA GLY A 368 2.92 -28.48 -25.06
C GLY A 368 4.12 -28.93 -25.89
N SER A 369 4.34 -30.25 -26.01
CA SER A 369 5.50 -30.82 -26.72
C SER A 369 5.58 -30.47 -28.21
N GLY A 370 4.46 -30.10 -28.83
CA GLY A 370 4.40 -29.64 -30.23
C GLY A 370 4.44 -28.12 -30.41
N ASP A 371 4.49 -27.34 -29.32
CA ASP A 371 4.51 -25.88 -29.39
C ASP A 371 5.94 -25.36 -29.59
N VAL A 372 6.24 -24.95 -30.81
CA VAL A 372 7.57 -24.45 -31.21
C VAL A 372 7.85 -23.02 -30.75
N SER A 373 6.81 -22.26 -30.34
CA SER A 373 6.95 -20.87 -29.88
C SER A 373 6.06 -20.61 -28.67
N PRO A 374 6.30 -21.32 -27.55
CA PRO A 374 5.40 -21.26 -26.42
C PRO A 374 5.52 -19.93 -25.67
N TYR A 375 4.43 -19.48 -25.09
CA TYR A 375 4.41 -18.35 -24.17
C TYR A 375 3.40 -18.57 -23.05
N LEU A 376 3.75 -18.08 -21.87
CA LEU A 376 2.81 -17.83 -20.78
C LEU A 376 2.44 -16.35 -20.82
N GLN A 377 1.15 -16.04 -20.72
CA GLN A 377 0.60 -14.70 -20.81
C GLN A 377 -0.16 -14.34 -19.52
N VAL A 378 0.01 -13.09 -19.10
CA VAL A 378 -0.70 -12.49 -17.97
C VAL A 378 -1.37 -11.20 -18.41
N ASP A 379 -2.68 -11.08 -18.20
CA ASP A 379 -3.43 -9.82 -18.30
C ASP A 379 -3.57 -9.17 -16.92
N LEU A 380 -2.87 -8.06 -16.71
CA LEU A 380 -2.91 -7.32 -15.44
C LEU A 380 -4.17 -6.46 -15.27
N GLY A 381 -5.09 -6.46 -16.24
CA GLY A 381 -6.37 -5.72 -16.23
C GLY A 381 -6.23 -4.23 -16.51
N SER A 382 -5.08 -3.63 -16.20
CA SER A 382 -4.70 -2.25 -16.56
C SER A 382 -3.20 -2.15 -16.84
N SER A 383 -2.73 -1.04 -17.39
CA SER A 383 -1.29 -0.84 -17.63
C SER A 383 -0.52 -0.71 -16.31
N HIS A 384 0.63 -1.37 -16.23
CA HIS A 384 1.56 -1.37 -15.10
C HIS A 384 2.97 -1.12 -15.61
N MET A 385 3.81 -0.50 -14.78
CA MET A 385 5.25 -0.51 -15.01
C MET A 385 5.80 -1.85 -14.55
N ILE A 386 6.43 -2.61 -15.45
CA ILE A 386 6.99 -3.93 -15.16
C ILE A 386 8.47 -3.80 -14.87
N CYS A 387 8.87 -4.07 -13.63
CA CYS A 387 10.21 -3.77 -13.15
C CYS A 387 11.05 -5.01 -12.85
N ALA A 388 10.42 -6.12 -12.54
CA ALA A 388 11.11 -7.40 -12.48
C ALA A 388 10.16 -8.56 -12.77
N VAL A 389 10.78 -9.70 -13.01
CA VAL A 389 10.11 -10.99 -13.13
C VAL A 389 10.86 -12.00 -12.26
N ALA A 390 10.12 -12.88 -11.57
CA ALA A 390 10.71 -14.04 -10.92
C ALA A 390 10.15 -15.33 -11.51
N THR A 391 11.05 -16.28 -11.74
CA THR A 391 10.76 -17.58 -12.35
C THR A 391 11.16 -18.70 -11.41
N GLN A 392 10.44 -19.83 -11.44
CA GLN A 392 10.70 -21.04 -10.67
C GLN A 392 10.32 -22.27 -11.51
N GLY A 393 10.99 -23.42 -11.36
CA GLY A 393 10.69 -24.64 -12.13
C GLY A 393 9.47 -25.42 -11.62
N ASP A 394 9.22 -26.61 -12.19
CA ASP A 394 8.15 -27.52 -11.74
C ASP A 394 8.49 -28.19 -10.41
N PRO A 395 7.73 -27.98 -9.32
CA PRO A 395 8.04 -28.63 -8.04
C PRO A 395 7.96 -30.16 -8.08
N SER A 396 7.31 -30.75 -9.10
CA SER A 396 7.03 -32.20 -9.20
C SER A 396 8.02 -32.96 -10.09
N ALA A 397 8.82 -32.27 -10.89
CA ALA A 397 9.74 -32.87 -11.85
C ALA A 397 10.94 -31.96 -12.13
N ASP A 398 12.06 -32.53 -12.57
CA ASP A 398 13.24 -31.76 -12.94
C ASP A 398 13.07 -31.14 -14.33
N GLN A 399 12.13 -30.17 -14.41
CA GLN A 399 11.73 -29.46 -15.61
C GLN A 399 11.66 -27.95 -15.32
N TRP A 400 12.40 -27.15 -16.09
CA TRP A 400 12.41 -25.70 -15.91
C TRP A 400 12.92 -24.94 -17.15
N VAL A 401 12.52 -23.69 -17.27
CA VAL A 401 13.04 -22.76 -18.29
C VAL A 401 14.38 -22.18 -17.84
N GLN A 402 15.41 -22.32 -18.67
CA GLN A 402 16.76 -21.80 -18.42
C GLN A 402 16.97 -20.40 -18.97
N THR A 403 16.36 -20.08 -20.12
CA THR A 403 16.40 -18.73 -20.68
C THR A 403 15.07 -18.38 -21.32
N TYR A 404 14.71 -17.10 -21.29
CA TYR A 404 13.47 -16.57 -21.86
C TYR A 404 13.64 -15.13 -22.32
N ARG A 405 12.66 -14.63 -23.07
CA ARG A 405 12.48 -13.19 -23.28
C ARG A 405 11.12 -12.75 -22.75
N ILE A 406 10.95 -11.45 -22.63
CA ILE A 406 9.70 -10.83 -22.19
C ILE A 406 9.14 -10.03 -23.35
N ASP A 407 7.88 -10.26 -23.70
CA ASP A 407 7.14 -9.48 -24.67
C ASP A 407 6.00 -8.75 -23.94
N CYS A 408 5.83 -7.46 -24.22
CA CYS A 408 4.88 -6.58 -23.55
C CYS A 408 3.85 -6.02 -24.56
N SER A 409 2.63 -5.74 -24.08
CA SER A 409 1.56 -5.14 -24.89
C SER A 409 0.58 -4.37 -24.00
N ASP A 410 -0.03 -3.31 -24.52
CA ASP A 410 -1.13 -2.60 -23.84
C ASP A 410 -2.52 -3.04 -24.32
N ASP A 411 -2.62 -3.60 -25.53
CA ASP A 411 -3.89 -3.97 -26.19
C ASP A 411 -4.09 -5.48 -26.37
N GLY A 412 -3.04 -6.28 -26.15
CA GLY A 412 -3.04 -7.74 -26.33
C GLY A 412 -2.88 -8.18 -27.79
N ALA A 413 -2.84 -7.23 -28.73
CA ALA A 413 -2.72 -7.48 -30.17
C ALA A 413 -1.32 -7.12 -30.69
N ASN A 414 -0.80 -5.96 -30.29
CA ASN A 414 0.50 -5.45 -30.70
C ASN A 414 1.54 -5.72 -29.60
N TRP A 415 2.54 -6.52 -29.93
CA TRP A 415 3.54 -6.99 -28.97
C TRP A 415 4.92 -6.43 -29.27
N THR A 416 5.58 -5.95 -28.23
CA THR A 416 6.95 -5.45 -28.29
C THR A 416 7.84 -6.25 -27.35
N SER A 417 8.90 -6.86 -27.88
CA SER A 417 9.91 -7.50 -27.04
C SER A 417 10.69 -6.47 -26.23
N TYR A 418 10.95 -6.78 -24.96
CA TYR A 418 11.82 -5.95 -24.12
C TYR A 418 13.24 -5.93 -24.67
N ARG A 419 13.80 -4.72 -24.80
CA ARG A 419 15.12 -4.48 -25.39
C ARG A 419 16.02 -3.73 -24.42
N GLU A 420 17.31 -4.04 -24.48
CA GLU A 420 18.38 -3.25 -23.86
C GLU A 420 19.41 -2.94 -24.94
N ASN A 421 19.87 -1.70 -25.02
CA ASN A 421 20.80 -1.25 -26.06
C ASN A 421 20.35 -1.66 -27.48
N ASN A 422 19.06 -1.42 -27.80
CA ASN A 422 18.39 -1.79 -29.05
C ASN A 422 18.35 -3.28 -29.40
N THR A 423 18.76 -4.17 -28.48
CA THR A 423 18.81 -5.61 -28.69
C THR A 423 17.76 -6.30 -27.83
N THR A 424 17.04 -7.30 -28.38
CA THR A 424 16.08 -8.07 -27.58
C THR A 424 16.81 -8.80 -26.46
N ARG A 425 16.43 -8.50 -25.22
CA ARG A 425 17.11 -9.06 -24.04
C ARG A 425 16.72 -10.53 -23.88
N LYS A 426 17.72 -11.37 -23.65
CA LYS A 426 17.56 -12.74 -23.16
C LYS A 426 17.84 -12.76 -21.65
N PHE A 427 16.89 -13.25 -20.88
CA PHE A 427 16.96 -13.36 -19.44
C PHE A 427 17.37 -14.77 -19.03
N ASN A 428 18.14 -14.87 -17.96
CA ASN A 428 18.44 -16.14 -17.32
C ASN A 428 17.27 -16.53 -16.40
N GLY A 429 16.73 -17.72 -16.63
CA GLY A 429 15.74 -18.36 -15.77
C GLY A 429 16.40 -19.30 -14.78
N ASN A 430 15.77 -20.44 -14.55
CA ASN A 430 16.12 -21.35 -13.48
C ASN A 430 17.27 -22.30 -13.84
N TYR A 431 17.96 -22.76 -12.81
CA TYR A 431 18.98 -23.81 -12.87
C TYR A 431 18.59 -25.07 -12.08
N ASP A 432 17.44 -25.02 -11.39
CA ASP A 432 16.81 -26.14 -10.70
C ASP A 432 15.29 -25.91 -10.62
N ARG A 433 14.57 -26.85 -10.01
CA ARG A 433 13.09 -26.80 -9.90
C ARG A 433 12.52 -25.90 -8.79
N ASN A 434 13.31 -25.52 -7.80
CA ASN A 434 12.84 -24.95 -6.53
C ASN A 434 13.34 -23.52 -6.26
N SER A 435 14.51 -23.14 -6.75
CA SER A 435 15.11 -21.83 -6.56
C SER A 435 14.34 -20.79 -7.36
N VAL A 436 13.97 -19.69 -6.70
CA VAL A 436 13.37 -18.54 -7.35
C VAL A 436 14.48 -17.71 -7.98
N VAL A 437 14.44 -17.55 -9.31
CA VAL A 437 15.40 -16.70 -10.04
C VAL A 437 14.69 -15.44 -10.49
N ARG A 438 15.20 -14.29 -10.05
CA ARG A 438 14.63 -12.97 -10.32
C ARG A 438 15.51 -12.19 -11.29
N GLN A 439 14.86 -11.47 -12.20
CA GLN A 439 15.50 -10.64 -13.21
C GLN A 439 14.86 -9.25 -13.21
N VAL A 440 15.70 -8.22 -13.15
CA VAL A 440 15.29 -6.81 -13.16
C VAL A 440 15.21 -6.31 -14.60
N LEU A 441 14.19 -5.51 -14.91
CA LEU A 441 14.01 -4.82 -16.18
C LEU A 441 14.44 -3.36 -15.99
N TYR A 442 15.67 -3.02 -16.38
CA TYR A 442 16.24 -1.69 -16.20
C TYR A 442 15.47 -0.57 -16.91
N GLN A 443 14.83 -0.85 -18.05
CA GLN A 443 13.99 0.11 -18.79
C GLN A 443 12.50 -0.09 -18.54
N ALA A 444 12.15 -0.64 -17.36
CA ALA A 444 10.81 -0.92 -16.84
C ALA A 444 9.62 -0.55 -17.76
N PRO A 445 9.24 -1.42 -18.71
CA PRO A 445 8.23 -1.09 -19.71
C PRO A 445 6.84 -0.92 -19.08
N ALA A 446 6.06 0.01 -19.62
CA ALA A 446 4.62 0.09 -19.36
C ALA A 446 3.90 -0.98 -20.18
N ALA A 447 3.07 -1.81 -19.54
CA ALA A 447 2.30 -2.84 -20.21
C ALA A 447 1.07 -3.27 -19.39
N ARG A 448 -0.02 -3.61 -20.06
CA ARG A 448 -1.15 -4.36 -19.47
C ARG A 448 -0.96 -5.87 -19.57
N TYR A 449 -0.46 -6.32 -20.71
CA TYR A 449 -0.24 -7.73 -21.01
C TYR A 449 1.25 -8.03 -21.04
N VAL A 450 1.64 -9.09 -20.35
CA VAL A 450 3.03 -9.55 -20.29
C VAL A 450 3.10 -11.00 -20.73
N ARG A 451 4.00 -11.30 -21.65
CA ARG A 451 4.35 -12.65 -22.09
C ARG A 451 5.75 -13.00 -21.64
N VAL A 452 5.87 -14.15 -20.98
CA VAL A 452 7.15 -14.83 -20.77
C VAL A 452 7.28 -15.88 -21.87
N VAL A 453 8.30 -15.73 -22.71
CA VAL A 453 8.51 -16.60 -23.87
C VAL A 453 9.77 -17.45 -23.64
N PRO A 454 9.62 -18.73 -23.27
CA PRO A 454 10.76 -19.62 -23.05
C PRO A 454 11.58 -19.83 -24.33
N ILE A 455 12.90 -19.73 -24.18
CA ILE A 455 13.88 -19.92 -25.26
C ILE A 455 14.61 -21.25 -25.10
N SER A 456 15.07 -21.56 -23.88
CA SER A 456 15.75 -22.82 -23.55
C SER A 456 15.28 -23.41 -22.23
N GLU A 457 15.49 -24.71 -22.04
CA GLU A 457 14.94 -25.48 -20.92
C GLU A 457 15.85 -26.63 -20.49
N THR A 458 15.58 -27.16 -19.30
CA THR A 458 15.96 -28.51 -18.89
C THR A 458 14.70 -29.36 -18.80
N GLY A 459 14.70 -30.54 -19.42
CA GLY A 459 13.55 -31.45 -19.45
C GLY A 459 12.40 -30.94 -20.32
N SER A 460 11.65 -29.95 -19.84
CA SER A 460 10.55 -29.29 -20.55
C SER A 460 10.47 -27.81 -20.17
N LYS A 461 9.82 -27.01 -21.02
CA LYS A 461 9.59 -25.57 -20.80
C LYS A 461 8.50 -25.36 -19.76
N CYS A 462 8.83 -25.64 -18.50
CA CYS A 462 7.97 -25.44 -17.35
C CYS A 462 8.40 -24.21 -16.55
N LEU A 463 7.45 -23.39 -16.12
CA LEU A 463 7.72 -22.28 -15.22
C LEU A 463 6.54 -21.92 -14.32
N ARG A 464 6.88 -21.46 -13.13
CA ARG A 464 6.08 -20.63 -12.23
C ARG A 464 6.65 -19.20 -12.27
N LEU A 465 5.80 -18.21 -12.04
CA LEU A 465 5.99 -16.82 -12.38
C LEU A 465 5.43 -15.91 -11.29
N GLU A 466 6.21 -14.87 -10.97
CA GLU A 466 5.71 -13.63 -10.36
C GLU A 466 6.17 -12.44 -11.20
N LEU A 467 5.32 -11.43 -11.32
CA LEU A 467 5.65 -10.16 -11.95
C LEU A 467 5.75 -9.11 -10.86
N TYR A 468 6.70 -8.20 -11.00
CA TYR A 468 6.89 -7.11 -10.06
C TYR A 468 6.78 -5.77 -10.77
N GLY A 469 6.07 -4.84 -10.15
CA GLY A 469 5.75 -3.58 -10.77
C GLY A 469 4.82 -2.70 -9.94
N HIS A 470 4.40 -1.59 -10.52
CA HIS A 470 3.30 -0.80 -9.95
C HIS A 470 2.26 -0.48 -11.02
N ARG A 471 1.01 -0.37 -10.60
CA ARG A 471 -0.09 0.03 -11.47
C ARG A 471 0.11 1.47 -11.93
N LEU A 472 0.06 1.69 -13.23
CA LEU A 472 0.03 3.05 -13.76
C LEU A 472 -1.38 3.60 -13.53
N GLY A 473 -1.50 4.66 -12.76
CA GLY A 473 -2.75 5.41 -12.66
C GLY A 473 -3.14 5.98 -14.03
N SER A 474 -4.42 6.29 -14.21
CA SER A 474 -4.90 7.12 -15.34
C SER A 474 -4.17 8.47 -15.46
N ASP A 475 -3.44 8.82 -14.40
CA ASP A 475 -2.79 10.09 -14.16
C ASP A 475 -1.40 10.22 -14.82
N CYS A 476 -0.76 9.12 -15.26
CA CYS A 476 0.49 9.24 -16.01
C CYS A 476 0.34 9.96 -17.36
N GLN A 477 -0.89 10.10 -17.88
CA GLN A 477 -1.18 10.93 -19.04
C GLN A 477 -1.41 12.43 -18.70
N SER A 478 -1.55 12.78 -17.41
CA SER A 478 -1.79 14.14 -16.93
C SER A 478 -0.64 14.74 -16.11
N HIS A 479 0.37 13.93 -15.74
CA HIS A 479 1.48 14.35 -14.89
C HIS A 479 2.75 14.54 -15.70
N ALA A 480 3.08 15.81 -15.98
CA ALA A 480 4.35 16.15 -16.61
C ALA A 480 5.52 15.84 -15.65
N VAL A 481 6.59 15.21 -16.16
CA VAL A 481 7.87 14.93 -15.46
C VAL A 481 8.64 16.19 -15.03
N GLY A 482 8.01 17.38 -15.11
CA GLY A 482 8.59 18.62 -14.62
C GLY A 482 9.57 19.31 -15.56
N LEU A 483 9.74 18.83 -16.80
CA LEU A 483 10.61 19.47 -17.80
C LEU A 483 10.30 20.95 -18.01
N GLN A 484 9.03 21.36 -17.86
CA GLN A 484 8.63 22.77 -17.93
C GLN A 484 9.15 23.64 -16.78
N SER A 485 9.46 23.04 -15.62
CA SER A 485 9.84 23.75 -14.40
C SER A 485 11.36 23.81 -14.26
N THR A 486 11.91 25.03 -14.23
CA THR A 486 13.33 25.28 -13.94
C THR A 486 13.72 24.92 -12.50
N ASN A 487 12.74 24.85 -11.59
CA ASN A 487 12.95 24.42 -10.21
C ASN A 487 13.01 22.89 -10.08
N MET A 488 12.37 22.14 -10.98
CA MET A 488 12.31 20.68 -10.94
C MET A 488 13.44 20.04 -11.76
N ILE A 489 13.63 20.50 -13.00
CA ILE A 489 14.78 20.11 -13.84
C ILE A 489 15.56 21.37 -14.18
N PRO A 490 16.68 21.69 -13.51
CA PRO A 490 17.45 22.90 -13.78
C PRO A 490 18.11 22.93 -15.17
N ASP A 491 18.48 24.12 -15.67
CA ASP A 491 18.97 24.30 -17.04
C ASP A 491 20.21 23.48 -17.40
N HIS A 492 21.13 23.28 -16.44
CA HIS A 492 22.36 22.51 -16.65
C HIS A 492 22.11 21.01 -16.93
N ARG A 493 20.87 20.53 -16.74
CA ARG A 493 20.45 19.16 -17.01
C ARG A 493 20.09 18.94 -18.48
N PHE A 494 19.92 20.02 -19.25
CA PHE A 494 19.69 19.96 -20.69
C PHE A 494 21.04 20.10 -21.40
N THR A 495 21.40 19.08 -22.17
CA THR A 495 22.64 19.04 -22.94
C THR A 495 22.35 18.71 -24.39
N SER A 496 23.19 19.23 -25.28
CA SER A 496 23.14 18.92 -26.70
C SER A 496 24.55 19.05 -27.26
N ASN A 497 24.85 18.28 -28.29
CA ASN A 497 26.08 18.43 -29.06
C ASN A 497 26.03 19.56 -30.09
N SER A 498 24.85 20.15 -30.39
CA SER A 498 24.73 21.27 -31.33
C SER A 498 23.51 22.17 -31.06
N TRP A 499 23.67 23.47 -31.29
CA TRP A 499 22.56 24.43 -31.29
C TRP A 499 22.86 25.64 -32.19
N TYR A 500 21.82 26.18 -32.83
CA TYR A 500 21.95 27.20 -33.88
C TYR A 500 22.68 28.48 -33.45
N SER A 501 22.29 29.05 -32.31
CA SER A 501 22.93 30.25 -31.74
C SER A 501 22.60 30.38 -30.25
N SER A 502 23.13 31.40 -29.56
CA SER A 502 22.85 31.67 -28.14
C SER A 502 21.36 31.89 -27.82
N GLY A 503 20.50 32.03 -28.82
CA GLY A 503 19.04 32.06 -28.67
C GLY A 503 18.38 30.69 -28.55
N TYR A 504 19.10 29.59 -28.79
CA TYR A 504 18.56 28.23 -28.99
C TYR A 504 19.26 27.18 -28.11
N TYR A 505 19.73 27.57 -26.93
CA TYR A 505 20.35 26.63 -26.01
C TYR A 505 19.45 25.43 -25.65
N PRO A 506 20.03 24.29 -25.24
CA PRO A 506 19.29 23.05 -24.94
C PRO A 506 18.13 23.23 -23.96
N TRP A 507 18.31 24.05 -22.92
CA TRP A 507 17.28 24.32 -21.90
C TRP A 507 16.11 25.19 -22.41
N TYR A 508 16.17 25.72 -23.64
CA TYR A 508 15.02 26.34 -24.29
C TYR A 508 14.08 25.33 -24.96
N ALA A 509 14.40 24.02 -24.94
CA ALA A 509 13.49 22.97 -25.39
C ALA A 509 12.26 22.75 -24.48
N ARG A 510 12.11 23.55 -23.42
CA ARG A 510 11.03 23.43 -22.45
C ARG A 510 9.68 23.87 -23.05
N LEU A 511 8.64 23.13 -22.72
CA LEU A 511 7.27 23.48 -23.05
C LEU A 511 6.84 24.79 -22.35
N GLN A 512 5.95 25.56 -22.96
CA GLN A 512 5.39 26.84 -22.47
C GLN A 512 6.42 27.99 -22.30
N THR A 513 7.53 27.96 -23.05
CA THR A 513 8.47 29.09 -23.11
C THR A 513 8.37 29.84 -24.44
N SER A 514 8.88 31.07 -24.50
CA SER A 514 8.92 31.87 -25.73
C SER A 514 10.09 31.53 -26.66
N LYS A 515 10.87 30.49 -26.33
CA LYS A 515 12.05 30.05 -27.07
C LYS A 515 11.96 28.55 -27.34
N ALA A 516 12.83 28.06 -28.22
CA ALA A 516 12.96 26.66 -28.54
C ALA A 516 14.44 26.30 -28.66
N TRP A 517 14.76 25.00 -28.52
CA TRP A 517 16.03 24.48 -28.98
C TRP A 517 15.93 24.14 -30.47
N THR A 518 16.99 24.39 -31.22
CA THR A 518 17.12 23.92 -32.61
C THR A 518 18.58 23.60 -32.92
N PRO A 519 18.87 22.47 -33.58
CA PRO A 519 20.23 22.11 -33.97
C PRO A 519 20.77 23.01 -35.10
N LYS A 520 22.09 23.00 -35.34
CA LYS A 520 22.64 23.66 -36.55
C LYS A 520 22.26 22.85 -37.79
N ALA A 521 21.94 23.54 -38.89
CA ALA A 521 21.48 22.91 -40.13
C ALA A 521 22.48 21.89 -40.74
N ALA A 522 23.77 21.99 -40.42
CA ALA A 522 24.81 21.08 -40.90
C ALA A 522 24.93 19.77 -40.11
N ASP A 523 24.26 19.63 -38.96
CA ASP A 523 24.50 18.55 -37.99
C ASP A 523 23.29 17.59 -37.84
N ILE A 524 22.30 17.64 -38.74
CA ILE A 524 20.96 17.05 -38.48
C ILE A 524 20.96 15.53 -38.29
N ASP A 525 21.90 14.81 -38.91
CA ASP A 525 21.95 13.34 -38.91
C ASP A 525 22.55 12.74 -37.63
N ASN A 526 23.11 13.56 -36.72
CA ASN A 526 23.71 13.07 -35.46
C ASN A 526 23.56 14.06 -34.28
N THR A 527 22.61 14.99 -34.37
CA THR A 527 22.35 15.93 -33.27
C THR A 527 21.38 15.32 -32.26
N TYR A 528 21.69 15.48 -30.97
CA TYR A 528 20.81 15.06 -29.89
C TYR A 528 20.48 16.22 -28.95
N LEU A 529 19.30 16.15 -28.34
CA LEU A 529 18.96 16.87 -27.13
C LEU A 529 18.76 15.83 -26.03
N GLN A 530 19.59 15.90 -25.00
CA GLN A 530 19.54 15.01 -23.85
C GLN A 530 19.11 15.80 -22.62
N VAL A 531 18.19 15.23 -21.85
CA VAL A 531 17.77 15.80 -20.57
C VAL A 531 18.00 14.78 -19.48
N ASP A 532 18.79 15.16 -18.48
CA ASP A 532 19.07 14.32 -17.33
C ASP A 532 18.01 14.55 -16.24
N LEU A 533 17.11 13.58 -16.06
CA LEU A 533 15.92 13.68 -15.21
C LEU A 533 16.19 13.53 -13.70
N GLY A 534 17.41 13.18 -13.29
CA GLY A 534 17.76 13.02 -11.88
C GLY A 534 17.77 11.57 -11.44
N GLY A 535 18.96 10.97 -11.48
CA GLY A 535 19.30 9.71 -10.83
C GLY A 535 20.77 9.78 -10.39
N THR A 536 21.10 9.26 -9.21
CA THR A 536 22.49 9.19 -8.76
C THR A 536 23.25 8.22 -9.66
N ALA A 537 24.38 8.67 -10.21
CA ALA A 537 25.50 7.80 -10.55
C ALA A 537 26.14 7.24 -9.27
#